data_AF-Q1II81-F1
#
_entry.id   AF-Q1II81-F1
#
_cell.length_a   1.000
_cell.length_b   1.000
_cell.length_c   1.000
_cell.angle_alpha   90.00
_cell.angle_beta   90.00
_cell.angle_gamma   90.00
#
_symmetry.space_group_name_H-M   'P 1'
#
loop_
_entity.id
_entity.type
_entity.pdbx_description
1 polymer ?
#
loop_
_entity_poly.entity_id
_entity_poly.type
_entity_poly.pdbx_seq_one_letter_code
_entity_poly.pdbx_strand_id
1 'polypeptide(L)'
;MSRRFLALAVALVAATSLPAGTNSKNAPTRTAVTTWSRAAHPLPYTVNPDPTLRNARVPSPNGKYEIACNVIPKEQKVSEAVSETLDAPNCELVGAQRRTPIDLGVGPEALWSPDSDAVAVTHSSGGAIGPYHVLIYRPQNAVPQEIATAVRKDLARRFPACLGGGCTAAEQKKLRKSSDWVNVAAIRWMESSDRLLMMAWVPDSSAFGANLGRFNGYVVDARTGHILNRYSEADFKKKFKKYCGDWGL
;
A
#
# COMPACT_ATOMS: atom_id res chain seq x y z
N MET A 1 13.84 -9.11 -77.95
CA MET A 1 13.59 -7.69 -77.59
C MET A 1 14.29 -7.43 -76.26
N SER A 2 15.46 -6.79 -76.35
CA SER A 2 16.45 -6.48 -75.30
C SER A 2 15.96 -5.32 -74.40
N ARG A 3 16.06 -5.40 -73.07
CA ARG A 3 17.18 -4.98 -72.19
C ARG A 3 17.79 -3.60 -72.48
N ARG A 4 17.54 -2.69 -71.51
CA ARG A 4 18.40 -1.73 -70.79
C ARG A 4 19.54 -1.05 -71.57
N PHE A 5 19.62 0.29 -71.46
CA PHE A 5 20.70 1.05 -70.78
C PHE A 5 20.42 2.55 -70.91
N LEU A 6 20.45 3.29 -69.79
CA LEU A 6 21.03 4.64 -69.76
C LEU A 6 21.37 5.00 -68.31
N ALA A 7 22.66 5.25 -68.10
CA ALA A 7 23.24 5.79 -66.90
C ALA A 7 23.01 7.31 -66.85
N LEU A 8 22.88 7.87 -65.65
CA LEU A 8 23.59 9.10 -65.31
C LEU A 8 23.68 9.26 -63.79
N ALA A 9 24.81 9.79 -63.37
CA ALA A 9 25.24 9.90 -61.99
C ALA A 9 25.21 11.36 -61.52
N VAL A 10 25.21 11.50 -60.19
CA VAL A 10 25.71 12.63 -59.37
C VAL A 10 24.89 13.94 -59.36
N ALA A 11 24.36 14.27 -58.18
CA ALA A 11 24.62 15.56 -57.53
C ALA A 11 24.40 15.46 -56.02
N LEU A 12 25.48 15.66 -55.26
CA LEU A 12 25.47 15.94 -53.82
C LEU A 12 24.69 17.25 -53.57
N VAL A 13 23.78 17.24 -52.59
CA VAL A 13 23.40 18.45 -51.87
C VAL A 13 23.64 18.20 -50.39
N ALA A 14 24.62 18.91 -49.85
CA ALA A 14 24.89 18.97 -48.42
C ALA A 14 23.74 19.71 -47.73
N ALA A 15 22.99 19.01 -46.88
CA ALA A 15 22.06 19.62 -45.94
C ALA A 15 22.66 19.51 -44.55
N THR A 16 23.19 20.64 -44.06
CA THR A 16 23.58 20.85 -42.67
C THR A 16 22.31 20.88 -41.81
N SER A 17 21.92 19.74 -41.25
CA SER A 17 20.92 19.71 -40.17
C SER A 17 21.62 19.88 -38.83
N LEU A 18 21.32 21.00 -38.18
CA LEU A 18 21.62 21.32 -36.78
C LEU A 18 21.31 20.12 -35.86
N PRO A 19 22.08 19.89 -34.78
CA PRO A 19 21.66 18.94 -33.76
C PRO A 19 20.37 19.46 -33.14
N ALA A 20 19.27 18.72 -33.37
CA ALA A 20 18.07 18.89 -32.59
C ALA A 20 18.45 18.63 -31.12
N GLY A 21 18.50 19.70 -30.33
CA GLY A 21 18.58 19.61 -28.88
C GLY A 21 17.41 18.77 -28.42
N THR A 22 17.67 17.51 -28.10
CA THR A 22 16.74 16.66 -27.37
C THR A 22 16.64 17.27 -25.98
N ASN A 23 15.74 18.24 -25.83
CA ASN A 23 15.09 18.53 -24.56
C ASN A 23 14.28 17.28 -24.19
N SER A 24 14.99 16.24 -23.75
CA SER A 24 14.43 15.23 -22.87
C SER A 24 14.02 15.99 -21.63
N LYS A 25 12.77 16.46 -21.62
CA LYS A 25 12.04 16.64 -20.37
C LYS A 25 12.10 15.26 -19.73
N ASN A 26 13.10 15.06 -18.88
CA ASN A 26 13.18 13.89 -18.03
C ASN A 26 11.81 13.84 -17.34
N ALA A 27 10.96 12.90 -17.78
CA ALA A 27 9.76 12.58 -17.06
C ALA A 27 10.21 12.37 -15.62
N PRO A 28 9.59 13.05 -14.63
CA PRO A 28 10.03 12.91 -13.25
C PRO A 28 10.10 11.42 -12.96
N THR A 29 11.31 10.96 -12.61
CA THR A 29 11.56 9.57 -12.24
C THR A 29 10.56 9.26 -11.15
N ARG A 30 9.52 8.50 -11.49
CA ARG A 30 8.47 8.14 -10.55
C ARG A 30 9.18 7.31 -9.49
N THR A 31 9.48 7.90 -8.34
CA THR A 31 9.85 7.14 -7.15
C THR A 31 8.70 6.17 -6.97
N ALA A 32 8.91 4.90 -7.33
CA ALA A 32 7.89 3.89 -7.21
C ALA A 32 7.68 3.72 -5.71
N VAL A 33 6.66 4.40 -5.18
CA VAL A 33 6.23 4.17 -3.80
C VAL A 33 5.72 2.74 -3.79
N THR A 34 6.47 1.89 -3.09
CA THR A 34 6.23 0.46 -3.03
C THR A 34 4.94 0.24 -2.22
N THR A 35 3.96 -0.44 -2.81
CA THR A 35 2.66 -0.77 -2.17
C THR A 35 2.52 -2.28 -1.94
N TRP A 36 1.59 -2.69 -1.08
CA TRP A 36 1.20 -4.10 -0.93
C TRP A 36 0.30 -4.56 -2.06
N SER A 37 -0.60 -3.69 -2.53
CA SER A 37 -1.47 -3.92 -3.67
C SER A 37 -1.06 -3.10 -4.88
N ARG A 38 -1.03 -3.71 -6.08
CA ARG A 38 -0.82 -2.97 -7.34
C ARG A 38 -1.94 -1.98 -7.65
N ALA A 39 -3.14 -2.21 -7.10
CA ALA A 39 -4.29 -1.36 -7.30
C ALA A 39 -4.45 -0.30 -6.20
N ALA A 40 -3.61 -0.36 -5.15
CA ALA A 40 -3.63 0.66 -4.12
C ALA A 40 -2.92 1.93 -4.58
N HIS A 41 -3.38 3.05 -4.02
CA HIS A 41 -2.77 4.35 -4.17
C HIS A 41 -2.00 4.68 -2.90
N PRO A 42 -0.70 4.99 -2.98
CA PRO A 42 0.04 5.46 -1.81
C PRO A 42 -0.55 6.79 -1.32
N LEU A 43 -0.64 6.95 0.00
CA LEU A 43 -1.04 8.19 0.65
C LEU A 43 0.18 8.85 1.30
N PRO A 44 0.19 10.19 1.45
CA PRO A 44 1.29 10.88 2.10
C PRO A 44 1.38 10.51 3.60
N TYR A 45 2.60 10.46 4.13
CA TYR A 45 2.86 10.26 5.56
C TYR A 45 4.10 11.04 6.01
N THR A 46 4.22 11.23 7.31
CA THR A 46 5.17 12.20 7.92
C THR A 46 6.63 11.79 7.82
N VAL A 47 6.94 10.49 7.84
CA VAL A 47 8.34 10.01 7.95
C VAL A 47 9.09 10.10 6.62
N ASN A 48 8.38 10.09 5.48
CA ASN A 48 8.99 10.31 4.17
C ASN A 48 7.96 10.92 3.21
N PRO A 49 7.70 12.24 3.33
CA PRO A 49 6.68 12.89 2.53
C PRO A 49 7.13 12.99 1.09
N ASP A 50 6.63 12.09 0.23
CA ASP A 50 6.75 12.26 -1.21
C ASP A 50 6.06 13.58 -1.59
N PRO A 51 6.79 14.59 -2.11
CA PRO A 51 6.23 15.88 -2.43
C PRO A 51 5.11 15.80 -3.47
N THR A 52 5.10 14.74 -4.30
CA THR A 52 4.04 14.50 -5.30
C THR A 52 2.71 14.10 -4.67
N LEU A 53 2.71 13.62 -3.42
CA LEU A 53 1.51 13.18 -2.70
C LEU A 53 0.91 14.24 -1.78
N ARG A 54 1.54 15.42 -1.63
CA ARG A 54 1.13 16.49 -0.71
C ARG A 54 -0.33 16.94 -0.89
N ASN A 55 -0.83 16.91 -2.12
CA ASN A 55 -2.20 17.27 -2.48
C ASN A 55 -2.93 16.13 -3.20
N ALA A 56 -2.63 14.89 -2.84
CA ALA A 56 -3.22 13.73 -3.50
C ALA A 56 -4.76 13.77 -3.45
N ARG A 57 -5.36 13.38 -4.58
CA ARG A 57 -6.80 13.15 -4.72
C ARG A 57 -6.98 11.76 -5.30
N VAL A 58 -7.64 10.87 -4.56
CA VAL A 58 -7.89 9.50 -5.01
C VAL A 58 -9.40 9.29 -5.14
N PRO A 59 -9.98 9.48 -6.34
CA PRO A 59 -11.41 9.36 -6.53
C PRO A 59 -11.88 7.92 -6.37
N SER A 60 -13.10 7.73 -5.88
CA SER A 60 -13.78 6.44 -5.95
C SER A 60 -14.10 6.07 -7.40
N PRO A 61 -14.28 4.78 -7.73
CA PRO A 61 -14.60 4.35 -9.10
C PRO A 61 -15.82 5.03 -9.73
N ASN A 62 -16.84 5.35 -8.93
CA ASN A 62 -18.03 6.07 -9.39
C ASN A 62 -17.93 7.61 -9.32
N GLY A 63 -16.79 8.16 -8.87
CA GLY A 63 -16.53 9.59 -8.73
C GLY A 63 -17.35 10.32 -7.67
N LYS A 64 -18.17 9.63 -6.87
CA LYS A 64 -19.02 10.26 -5.83
C LYS A 64 -18.28 10.58 -4.55
N TYR A 65 -17.17 9.90 -4.30
CA TYR A 65 -16.35 10.05 -3.11
C TYR A 65 -14.89 10.23 -3.53
N GLU A 66 -14.08 10.78 -2.64
CA GLU A 66 -12.64 10.85 -2.86
C GLU A 66 -11.89 10.76 -1.54
N ILE A 67 -10.65 10.32 -1.60
CA ILE A 67 -9.68 10.62 -0.55
C ILE A 67 -8.98 11.92 -0.93
N ALA A 68 -9.11 12.93 -0.08
CA ALA A 68 -8.47 14.22 -0.26
C ALA A 68 -7.39 14.43 0.79
N CYS A 69 -6.14 14.51 0.34
CA CYS A 69 -4.98 14.79 1.18
C CYS A 69 -4.52 16.23 0.97
N ASN A 70 -4.23 16.94 2.06
CA ASN A 70 -3.66 18.27 2.04
C ASN A 70 -2.52 18.34 3.06
N VAL A 71 -1.71 19.40 2.96
CA VAL A 71 -0.73 19.74 4.01
C VAL A 71 -1.38 20.73 4.97
N ILE A 72 -1.30 20.44 6.26
CA ILE A 72 -1.74 21.33 7.32
C ILE A 72 -0.57 21.63 8.27
N PRO A 73 -0.49 22.86 8.82
CA PRO A 73 0.45 23.14 9.89
C PRO A 73 0.05 22.32 11.12
N LYS A 74 1.02 21.57 11.67
CA LYS A 74 0.85 20.77 12.89
C LYS A 74 1.91 21.17 13.89
N GLU A 75 1.47 21.55 15.07
CA GLU A 75 2.37 21.80 16.19
C GLU A 75 2.92 20.47 16.71
N GLN A 76 4.24 20.36 16.75
CA GLN A 76 4.97 19.25 17.32
C GLN A 76 5.78 19.75 18.51
N LYS A 77 5.53 19.16 19.67
CA LYS A 77 6.32 19.40 20.86
C LYS A 77 7.65 18.66 20.73
N VAL A 78 8.75 19.39 20.58
CA VAL A 78 10.11 18.85 20.44
C VAL A 78 10.74 18.63 21.80
N SER A 79 10.42 19.47 22.79
CA SER A 79 10.79 19.30 24.19
C SER A 79 9.75 19.94 25.11
N GLU A 80 9.92 19.85 26.44
CA GLU A 80 9.00 20.47 27.40
C GLU A 80 8.79 21.98 27.16
N ALA A 81 9.81 22.68 26.65
CA ALA A 81 9.82 24.13 26.46
C ALA A 81 9.81 24.56 24.97
N VAL A 82 9.87 23.63 24.02
CA VAL A 82 9.98 23.95 22.58
C VAL A 82 8.88 23.23 21.80
N SER A 83 8.04 24.03 21.16
CA SER A 83 7.11 23.60 20.11
C SER A 83 7.57 24.14 18.77
N GLU A 84 7.49 23.31 17.74
CA GLU A 84 7.71 23.71 16.35
C GLU A 84 6.42 23.48 15.56
N THR A 85 6.10 24.34 14.60
CA THR A 85 5.01 24.09 13.65
C THR A 85 5.61 23.51 12.38
N LEU A 86 5.25 22.27 12.07
CA LEU A 86 5.70 21.56 10.89
C LEU A 86 4.52 21.23 9.97
N ASP A 87 4.80 21.22 8.67
CA ASP A 87 3.85 20.74 7.68
C ASP A 87 3.61 19.23 7.86
N ALA A 88 2.35 18.85 8.09
CA ALA A 88 1.94 17.45 8.20
C ALA A 88 0.85 17.13 7.16
N PRO A 89 0.87 15.93 6.56
CA PRO A 89 -0.22 15.50 5.72
C PRO A 89 -1.48 15.25 6.56
N ASN A 90 -2.62 15.61 6.00
CA ASN A 90 -3.95 15.34 6.52
C ASN A 90 -4.82 14.84 5.38
N CYS A 91 -5.30 13.61 5.49
CA CYS A 91 -6.18 12.99 4.50
C CYS A 91 -7.56 12.75 5.10
N GLU A 92 -8.58 12.98 4.29
CA GLU A 92 -9.97 12.74 4.65
C GLU A 92 -10.65 11.94 3.55
N LEU A 93 -11.53 11.00 3.93
CA LEU A 93 -12.54 10.47 3.03
C LEU A 93 -13.64 11.54 2.91
N VAL A 94 -13.81 12.09 1.71
CA VAL A 94 -14.77 13.15 1.40
C VAL A 94 -15.97 12.56 0.68
N GLY A 95 -17.15 12.83 1.24
CA GLY A 95 -18.44 12.64 0.57
C GLY A 95 -19.29 13.91 0.60
N ALA A 96 -20.47 13.85 -0.01
CA ALA A 96 -21.33 15.02 -0.20
C ALA A 96 -21.69 15.79 1.09
N GLN A 97 -21.77 15.08 2.23
CA GLN A 97 -22.27 15.64 3.50
C GLN A 97 -21.29 15.45 4.67
N ARG A 98 -20.18 14.74 4.45
CA ARG A 98 -19.29 14.31 5.53
C ARG A 98 -17.86 14.22 5.04
N ARG A 99 -16.95 14.53 5.96
CA ARG A 99 -15.53 14.22 5.86
C ARG A 99 -15.12 13.35 7.03
N THR A 100 -14.41 12.28 6.75
CA THR A 100 -13.93 11.34 7.77
C THR A 100 -12.41 11.32 7.74
N PRO A 101 -11.71 11.72 8.82
CA PRO A 101 -10.25 11.68 8.87
C PRO A 101 -9.71 10.27 8.61
N ILE A 102 -8.65 10.17 7.82
CA ILE A 102 -7.94 8.92 7.55
C ILE A 102 -6.71 8.85 8.46
N ASP A 103 -6.49 7.67 9.06
CA ASP A 103 -5.30 7.42 9.85
C ASP A 103 -4.08 7.27 8.91
N LEU A 104 -3.15 8.22 9.04
CA LEU A 104 -1.93 8.29 8.25
C LEU A 104 -0.75 7.77 9.08
N GLY A 105 -0.79 6.47 9.37
CA GLY A 105 0.38 5.76 9.89
C GLY A 105 1.57 5.79 8.92
N VAL A 106 2.55 4.93 9.15
CA VAL A 106 3.70 4.75 8.27
C VAL A 106 3.30 3.96 7.02
N GLY A 107 3.65 4.50 5.84
CA GLY A 107 3.37 3.89 4.54
C GLY A 107 1.88 3.60 4.28
N PRO A 108 0.97 4.56 4.47
CA PRO A 108 -0.44 4.34 4.25
C PRO A 108 -0.73 4.18 2.77
N GLU A 109 -1.60 3.24 2.42
CA GLU A 109 -2.09 3.04 1.07
C GLU A 109 -3.60 2.81 1.05
N ALA A 110 -4.27 3.35 0.06
CA ALA A 110 -5.71 3.29 -0.11
C ALA A 110 -6.11 2.41 -1.30
N LEU A 111 -7.04 1.51 -1.06
CA LEU A 111 -7.58 0.59 -2.06
C LEU A 111 -9.10 0.73 -2.11
N TRP A 112 -9.62 1.36 -3.16
CA TRP A 112 -11.07 1.51 -3.37
C TRP A 112 -11.74 0.20 -3.77
N SER A 113 -12.91 -0.06 -3.21
CA SER A 113 -13.82 -1.12 -3.65
C SER A 113 -14.42 -0.79 -5.02
N PRO A 114 -14.72 -1.80 -5.85
CA PRO A 114 -15.21 -1.58 -7.22
C PRO A 114 -16.59 -0.92 -7.27
N ASP A 115 -17.44 -1.16 -6.29
CA ASP A 115 -18.77 -0.54 -6.13
C ASP A 115 -18.71 0.86 -5.49
N SER A 116 -17.52 1.30 -5.05
CA SER A 116 -17.27 2.60 -4.39
C SER A 116 -17.88 2.77 -3.00
N ASP A 117 -18.38 1.68 -2.39
CA ASP A 117 -19.06 1.75 -1.09
C ASP A 117 -18.09 1.62 0.11
N ALA A 118 -16.84 1.24 -0.16
CA ALA A 118 -15.78 1.17 0.84
C ALA A 118 -14.39 1.50 0.27
N VAL A 119 -13.50 1.94 1.14
CA VAL A 119 -12.06 1.99 0.88
C VAL A 119 -11.32 1.31 2.02
N ALA A 120 -10.37 0.45 1.66
CA ALA A 120 -9.47 -0.18 2.61
C ALA A 120 -8.20 0.65 2.68
N VAL A 121 -7.79 1.05 3.89
CA VAL A 121 -6.52 1.72 4.13
C VAL A 121 -5.61 0.77 4.91
N THR A 122 -4.48 0.43 4.33
CA THR A 122 -3.42 -0.32 5.00
C THR A 122 -2.36 0.66 5.47
N HIS A 123 -1.92 0.57 6.73
CA HIS A 123 -0.80 1.36 7.25
C HIS A 123 -0.10 0.62 8.40
N SER A 124 1.08 1.08 8.81
CA SER A 124 1.77 0.59 10.00
C SER A 124 1.86 1.66 11.09
N SER A 125 1.73 1.26 12.35
CA SER A 125 1.96 2.14 13.51
C SER A 125 3.43 2.24 13.92
N GLY A 126 4.35 1.55 13.24
CA GLY A 126 5.79 1.55 13.58
C GLY A 126 6.72 1.16 12.43
N GLY A 127 6.30 1.37 11.18
CA GLY A 127 7.07 0.99 10.00
C GLY A 127 7.18 -0.52 9.81
N ALA A 128 8.31 -0.99 9.28
CA ALA A 128 8.49 -2.38 8.82
C ALA A 128 8.26 -3.46 9.90
N ILE A 129 8.49 -3.13 11.17
CA ILE A 129 8.36 -4.04 12.33
C ILE A 129 7.21 -3.60 13.26
N GLY A 130 6.51 -2.52 12.91
CA GLY A 130 5.37 -2.03 13.68
C GLY A 130 4.08 -2.79 13.39
N PRO A 131 3.05 -2.70 14.26
CA PRO A 131 1.74 -3.27 13.97
C PRO A 131 1.15 -2.69 12.69
N TYR A 132 0.79 -3.56 11.75
CA TYR A 132 0.07 -3.17 10.55
C TYR A 132 -1.43 -3.22 10.79
N HIS A 133 -2.15 -2.29 10.20
CA HIS A 133 -3.58 -2.08 10.31
C HIS A 133 -4.24 -2.20 8.94
N VAL A 134 -5.48 -2.69 8.92
CA VAL A 134 -6.34 -2.62 7.73
C VAL A 134 -7.68 -2.07 8.18
N LEU A 135 -7.87 -0.78 7.88
CA LEU A 135 -9.03 0.00 8.26
C LEU A 135 -9.98 0.10 7.07
N ILE A 136 -11.25 -0.24 7.28
CA ILE A 136 -12.30 -0.07 6.29
C ILE A 136 -13.08 1.20 6.58
N TYR A 137 -12.98 2.15 5.67
CA TYR A 137 -13.78 3.36 5.66
C TYR A 137 -14.99 3.14 4.75
N ARG A 138 -16.15 3.57 5.23
CA ARG A 138 -17.38 3.63 4.45
C ARG A 138 -17.95 5.04 4.55
N PRO A 139 -18.46 5.64 3.47
CA PRO A 139 -19.00 7.00 3.50
C PRO A 139 -20.10 7.21 4.56
N GLN A 140 -20.86 6.16 4.87
CA GLN A 140 -21.98 6.19 5.81
C GLN A 140 -21.50 6.10 7.28
N ASN A 141 -20.27 5.63 7.53
CA ASN A 141 -19.74 5.42 8.87
C ASN A 141 -18.94 6.64 9.32
N ALA A 142 -19.01 6.95 10.62
CA ALA A 142 -18.22 8.03 11.21
C ALA A 142 -16.81 7.57 11.60
N VAL A 143 -16.65 6.28 11.89
CA VAL A 143 -15.39 5.68 12.36
C VAL A 143 -15.05 4.52 11.43
N PRO A 144 -13.78 4.37 11.02
CA PRO A 144 -13.35 3.20 10.28
C PRO A 144 -13.40 1.93 11.13
N GLN A 145 -13.46 0.78 10.46
CA GLN A 145 -13.44 -0.52 11.11
C GLN A 145 -12.11 -1.23 10.88
N GLU A 146 -11.43 -1.62 11.96
CA GLU A 146 -10.30 -2.54 11.90
C GLU A 146 -10.81 -3.98 11.70
N ILE A 147 -10.38 -4.64 10.63
CA ILE A 147 -10.91 -5.97 10.26
C ILE A 147 -9.86 -7.10 10.29
N ALA A 148 -8.59 -6.81 10.58
CA ALA A 148 -7.54 -7.81 10.44
C ALA A 148 -7.30 -8.66 11.71
N THR A 149 -7.97 -8.38 12.82
CA THR A 149 -7.74 -9.07 14.10
C THR A 149 -7.87 -10.59 14.00
N ALA A 150 -8.89 -11.11 13.30
CA ALA A 150 -9.07 -12.55 13.13
C ALA A 150 -7.94 -13.18 12.29
N VAL A 151 -7.52 -12.47 11.24
CA VAL A 151 -6.43 -12.86 10.35
C VAL A 151 -5.09 -12.93 11.10
N ARG A 152 -4.76 -11.89 11.89
CA ARG A 152 -3.54 -11.86 12.73
C ARG A 152 -3.50 -13.06 13.69
N LYS A 153 -4.60 -13.31 14.41
CA LYS A 153 -4.72 -14.44 15.34
C LYS A 153 -4.56 -15.79 14.64
N ASP A 154 -5.16 -15.96 13.46
CA ASP A 154 -5.05 -17.21 12.71
C ASP A 154 -3.62 -17.48 12.25
N LEU A 155 -2.94 -16.47 11.71
CA LEU A 155 -1.55 -16.59 11.26
C LEU A 155 -0.61 -16.85 12.44
N ALA A 156 -0.71 -16.06 13.52
CA ALA A 156 0.13 -16.21 14.71
C ALA A 156 0.01 -17.61 15.35
N ARG A 157 -1.19 -18.22 15.29
CA ARG A 157 -1.40 -19.60 15.75
C ARG A 157 -0.72 -20.63 14.85
N ARG A 158 -0.74 -20.42 13.53
CA ARG A 158 -0.15 -21.34 12.53
C ARG A 158 1.37 -21.25 12.49
N PHE A 159 1.88 -20.03 12.61
CA PHE A 159 3.30 -19.70 12.51
C PHE A 159 3.71 -18.93 13.76
N PRO A 160 3.81 -19.59 14.93
CA PRO A 160 4.17 -18.92 16.16
C PRO A 160 5.56 -18.31 16.07
N ALA A 161 5.71 -17.10 16.61
CA ALA A 161 7.01 -16.44 16.74
C ALA A 161 7.98 -17.26 17.61
N CYS A 162 9.28 -16.99 17.46
CA CYS A 162 10.36 -17.58 18.24
C CYS A 162 10.51 -19.11 18.10
N LEU A 163 9.97 -19.71 17.04
CA LEU A 163 10.14 -21.14 16.79
C LEU A 163 11.59 -21.43 16.37
N GLY A 164 12.26 -22.36 17.04
CA GLY A 164 13.65 -22.72 16.70
C GLY A 164 14.72 -21.74 17.19
N GLY A 165 14.38 -20.78 18.06
CA GLY A 165 15.32 -19.84 18.67
C GLY A 165 15.04 -18.38 18.32
N GLY A 166 15.99 -17.49 18.63
CA GLY A 166 15.92 -16.06 18.29
C GLY A 166 15.18 -15.18 19.29
N CYS A 167 14.65 -15.74 20.39
CA CYS A 167 14.00 -14.99 21.46
C CYS A 167 14.40 -15.51 22.84
N THR A 168 14.42 -14.60 23.81
CA THR A 168 14.37 -14.92 25.23
C THR A 168 13.00 -15.48 25.63
N ALA A 169 12.93 -16.16 26.78
CA ALA A 169 11.66 -16.64 27.33
C ALA A 169 10.67 -15.48 27.62
N ALA A 170 11.17 -14.30 27.98
CA ALA A 170 10.35 -13.11 28.21
C ALA A 170 9.71 -12.58 26.92
N GLU A 171 10.50 -12.49 25.84
CA GLU A 171 9.99 -12.08 24.51
C GLU A 171 8.98 -13.07 23.97
N GLN A 172 9.24 -14.38 24.10
CA GLN A 172 8.30 -15.40 23.69
C GLN A 172 6.98 -15.29 24.47
N LYS A 173 7.04 -15.04 25.78
CA LYS A 173 5.84 -14.81 26.61
C LYS A 173 5.07 -13.56 26.16
N LYS A 174 5.77 -12.49 25.75
CA LYS A 174 5.14 -11.27 25.21
C LYS A 174 4.46 -11.53 23.87
N LEU A 175 5.15 -12.18 22.93
CA LEU A 175 4.66 -12.45 21.58
C LEU A 175 3.54 -13.51 21.53
N ARG A 176 3.44 -14.38 22.54
CA ARG A 176 2.29 -15.29 22.69
C ARG A 176 1.02 -14.61 23.18
N LYS A 177 1.12 -13.45 23.81
CA LYS A 177 -0.03 -12.71 24.37
C LYS A 177 -0.72 -11.79 23.37
N SER A 178 -0.06 -11.45 22.28
CA SER A 178 -0.60 -10.57 21.23
C SER A 178 -0.25 -11.12 19.85
N SER A 179 -1.13 -10.89 18.89
CA SER A 179 -0.89 -11.19 17.47
C SER A 179 -0.56 -9.93 16.65
N ASP A 180 -0.36 -8.79 17.30
CA ASP A 180 -0.20 -7.49 16.61
C ASP A 180 1.16 -7.36 15.91
N TRP A 181 2.09 -8.27 16.20
CA TRP A 181 3.35 -8.41 15.48
C TRP A 181 3.17 -9.04 14.08
N VAL A 182 2.00 -9.61 13.78
CA VAL A 182 1.70 -10.10 12.43
C VAL A 182 1.38 -8.92 11.53
N ASN A 183 2.16 -8.79 10.46
CA ASN A 183 1.92 -7.80 9.43
C ASN A 183 0.75 -8.25 8.56
N VAL A 184 -0.10 -7.30 8.18
CA VAL A 184 -1.31 -7.54 7.39
C VAL A 184 -1.49 -6.44 6.37
N ALA A 185 -2.00 -6.79 5.19
CA ALA A 185 -2.30 -5.82 4.15
C ALA A 185 -3.52 -6.19 3.34
N ALA A 186 -4.27 -5.17 2.91
CA ALA A 186 -5.31 -5.31 1.90
C ALA A 186 -4.67 -5.47 0.52
N ILE A 187 -4.96 -6.59 -0.16
CA ILE A 187 -4.38 -6.88 -1.48
C ILE A 187 -5.36 -6.53 -2.58
N ARG A 188 -6.63 -6.88 -2.42
CA ARG A 188 -7.65 -6.68 -3.46
C ARG A 188 -9.06 -6.80 -2.89
N TRP A 189 -9.95 -5.90 -3.27
CA TRP A 189 -11.39 -6.17 -3.17
C TRP A 189 -11.78 -7.28 -4.13
N MET A 190 -12.67 -8.18 -3.70
CA MET A 190 -13.20 -9.20 -4.58
C MET A 190 -14.18 -8.55 -5.58
N GLU A 191 -15.40 -9.06 -5.72
CA GLU A 191 -16.36 -8.53 -6.69
C GLU A 191 -17.04 -7.23 -6.21
N SER A 192 -17.10 -6.99 -4.89
CA SER A 192 -17.76 -5.86 -4.23
C SER A 192 -17.02 -5.41 -2.96
N SER A 193 -17.58 -4.42 -2.25
CA SER A 193 -17.14 -3.94 -0.93
C SER A 193 -17.41 -4.89 0.25
N ASP A 194 -17.97 -6.08 0.02
CA ASP A 194 -18.29 -7.02 1.09
C ASP A 194 -17.15 -8.01 1.38
N ARG A 195 -16.24 -8.24 0.42
CA ARG A 195 -15.17 -9.23 0.55
C ARG A 195 -13.82 -8.66 0.17
N LEU A 196 -12.85 -8.82 1.06
CA LEU A 196 -11.49 -8.34 0.86
C LEU A 196 -10.50 -9.49 0.89
N LEU A 197 -9.66 -9.58 -0.13
CA LEU A 197 -8.44 -10.39 -0.12
C LEU A 197 -7.36 -9.65 0.67
N MET A 198 -6.85 -10.30 1.70
CA MET A 198 -5.77 -9.85 2.55
C MET A 198 -4.60 -10.83 2.49
N MET A 199 -3.40 -10.31 2.72
CA MET A 199 -2.22 -11.11 3.02
C MET A 199 -1.82 -10.84 4.47
N ALA A 200 -1.43 -11.90 5.18
CA ALA A 200 -0.83 -11.79 6.51
C ALA A 200 0.52 -12.48 6.52
N TRP A 201 1.53 -11.85 7.11
CA TRP A 201 2.93 -12.22 7.03
C TRP A 201 3.61 -12.09 8.39
N VAL A 202 4.45 -13.07 8.73
CA VAL A 202 5.36 -13.02 9.86
C VAL A 202 6.56 -12.17 9.47
N PRO A 203 6.86 -11.06 10.16
CA PRO A 203 7.90 -10.14 9.71
C PRO A 203 9.25 -10.81 9.45
N ASP A 204 9.98 -10.31 8.45
CA ASP A 204 11.30 -10.81 8.03
C ASP A 204 12.40 -10.34 9.01
N SER A 205 12.31 -10.81 10.24
CA SER A 205 13.31 -10.59 11.28
C SER A 205 13.66 -11.90 11.94
N SER A 206 14.95 -12.10 12.22
CA SER A 206 15.45 -13.26 12.95
C SER A 206 14.81 -13.42 14.33
N ALA A 207 14.24 -12.35 14.89
CA ALA A 207 13.44 -12.39 16.12
C ALA A 207 12.19 -13.29 16.01
N PHE A 208 11.73 -13.63 14.80
CA PHE A 208 10.57 -14.53 14.62
C PHE A 208 10.96 -16.00 14.36
N GLY A 209 12.26 -16.30 14.37
CA GLY A 209 12.79 -17.65 14.26
C GLY A 209 12.50 -18.32 12.92
N ALA A 210 12.31 -19.63 12.91
CA ALA A 210 12.08 -20.44 11.71
C ALA A 210 10.81 -20.07 10.91
N ASN A 211 9.94 -19.23 11.48
CA ASN A 211 8.71 -18.77 10.86
C ASN A 211 8.81 -17.36 10.25
N LEU A 212 9.97 -16.70 10.30
CA LEU A 212 10.16 -15.43 9.60
C LEU A 212 9.82 -15.60 8.10
N GLY A 213 9.13 -14.63 7.51
CA GLY A 213 8.74 -14.67 6.09
C GLY A 213 7.58 -15.59 5.74
N ARG A 214 7.07 -16.39 6.69
CA ARG A 214 5.88 -17.21 6.44
C ARG A 214 4.66 -16.30 6.30
N PHE A 215 3.78 -16.61 5.36
CA PHE A 215 2.58 -15.82 5.12
C PHE A 215 1.40 -16.71 4.75
N ASN A 216 0.19 -16.16 4.74
CA ASN A 216 -0.98 -16.80 4.15
C ASN A 216 -1.89 -15.74 3.53
N GLY A 217 -2.72 -16.19 2.59
CA GLY A 217 -3.79 -15.38 2.03
C GLY A 217 -5.12 -15.61 2.74
N TYR A 218 -5.94 -14.58 2.83
CA TYR A 218 -7.24 -14.62 3.49
C TYR A 218 -8.27 -13.87 2.65
N VAL A 219 -9.42 -14.47 2.41
CA VAL A 219 -10.61 -13.69 2.04
C VAL A 219 -11.42 -13.48 3.30
N VAL A 220 -11.72 -12.23 3.61
CA VAL A 220 -12.49 -11.85 4.78
C VAL A 220 -13.77 -11.14 4.39
N ASP A 221 -14.77 -11.25 5.25
CA ASP A 221 -15.93 -10.38 5.25
C ASP A 221 -15.48 -8.99 5.71
N ALA A 222 -15.65 -7.98 4.86
CA ALA A 222 -15.13 -6.63 5.11
C ALA A 222 -15.99 -5.82 6.10
N ARG A 223 -17.13 -6.35 6.57
CA ARG A 223 -18.00 -5.74 7.58
C ARG A 223 -17.74 -6.29 8.97
N THR A 224 -17.14 -7.47 9.09
CA THR A 224 -16.95 -8.17 10.37
C THR A 224 -15.50 -8.57 10.62
N GLY A 225 -14.67 -8.65 9.58
CA GLY A 225 -13.32 -9.21 9.65
C GLY A 225 -13.30 -10.74 9.77
N HIS A 226 -14.45 -11.41 9.63
CA HIS A 226 -14.50 -12.87 9.68
C HIS A 226 -13.78 -13.48 8.48
N ILE A 227 -12.97 -14.51 8.75
CA ILE A 227 -12.26 -15.25 7.71
C ILE A 227 -13.25 -16.15 6.97
N LEU A 228 -13.48 -15.85 5.69
CA LEU A 228 -14.33 -16.64 4.80
C LEU A 228 -13.54 -17.73 4.08
N ASN A 229 -12.30 -17.45 3.71
CA ASN A 229 -11.41 -18.44 3.11
C ASN A 229 -9.95 -18.23 3.49
N ARG A 230 -9.16 -19.30 3.44
CA ARG A 230 -7.72 -19.30 3.67
C ARG A 230 -6.99 -19.88 2.47
N TYR A 231 -5.82 -19.34 2.18
CA TYR A 231 -4.92 -19.82 1.14
C TYR A 231 -3.54 -20.05 1.75
N SER A 232 -2.96 -21.21 1.43
CA SER A 232 -1.53 -21.45 1.67
C SER A 232 -0.68 -20.46 0.87
N GLU A 233 0.60 -20.32 1.23
CA GLU A 233 1.55 -19.51 0.47
C GLU A 233 1.58 -19.87 -1.02
N ALA A 234 1.60 -21.17 -1.33
CA ALA A 234 1.66 -21.68 -2.68
C ALA A 234 0.37 -21.35 -3.46
N ASP A 235 -0.80 -21.59 -2.84
CA ASP A 235 -2.08 -21.27 -3.46
C ASP A 235 -2.26 -19.77 -3.67
N PHE A 236 -1.85 -18.96 -2.69
CA PHE A 236 -1.93 -17.52 -2.77
C PHE A 236 -1.03 -16.98 -3.89
N LYS A 237 0.24 -17.40 -3.94
CA LYS A 237 1.16 -17.05 -5.02
C LYS A 237 0.58 -17.42 -6.38
N LYS A 238 0.09 -18.66 -6.53
CA LYS A 238 -0.47 -19.17 -7.79
C LYS A 238 -1.67 -18.34 -8.27
N LYS A 239 -2.56 -17.95 -7.36
CA LYS A 239 -3.83 -17.30 -7.73
C LYS A 239 -3.76 -15.78 -7.78
N PHE A 240 -2.97 -15.17 -6.87
CA PHE A 240 -3.10 -13.77 -6.53
C PHE A 240 -1.82 -12.94 -6.64
N LYS A 241 -0.64 -13.54 -6.90
CA LYS A 241 0.62 -12.77 -7.04
C LYS A 241 0.52 -11.59 -8.00
N LYS A 242 -0.26 -11.72 -9.09
CA LYS A 242 -0.48 -10.65 -10.07
C LYS A 242 -1.14 -9.37 -9.50
N TYR A 243 -1.75 -9.44 -8.32
CA TYR A 243 -2.39 -8.29 -7.66
C TYR A 243 -1.50 -7.64 -6.60
N CYS A 244 -0.41 -8.31 -6.23
CA CYS A 244 0.52 -7.86 -5.22
C CYS A 244 1.49 -6.81 -5.77
N GLY A 245 1.63 -5.69 -5.05
CA GLY A 245 2.64 -4.67 -5.31
C GLY A 245 4.02 -5.13 -4.87
N ASP A 246 4.96 -4.20 -4.76
CA ASP A 246 6.38 -4.50 -4.52
C ASP A 246 6.65 -5.12 -3.14
N TRP A 247 5.82 -4.83 -2.13
CA TRP A 247 5.88 -5.50 -0.82
C TRP A 247 5.20 -6.88 -0.83
N GLY A 248 4.41 -7.17 -1.86
CA GLY A 248 3.40 -8.21 -1.83
C GLY A 248 3.79 -9.56 -2.42
N LEU A 249 5.08 -9.85 -2.70
CA LEU A 249 5.72 -11.11 -3.19
C LEU A 249 6.37 -11.06 -4.59
#